data_AF-A0A7K3DHL1-F1
#
_entry.id   AF-A0A7K3DHL1-F1
#
_cell.length_a   1.000
_cell.length_b   1.000
_cell.length_c   1.000
_cell.angle_alpha   90.00
_cell.angle_beta   90.00
_cell.angle_gamma   90.00
#
_symmetry.space_group_name_H-M   'P 1'
#
loop_
_entity.id
_entity.type
_entity.pdbx_description
1 polymer ?
#
loop_
_entity_poly.entity_id
_entity_poly.type
_entity_poly.pdbx_seq_one_letter_code
_entity_poly.pdbx_strand_id
1 'polypeptide(L)'
;MAQSRTVRTVTDTGTPEPVRPAPEDGSADADPGRGARACAPPGGTRPPVSWAGLRPLLLRLHFYAGVVIGPFLLVAAATGLMYTATPQIEAVVYRHELEVTPHGVPAPLSDQVAAARTAVPDGTLSSVTPAPGRTDSTRVVFERPGLPENTTQTAFVNPYTAEVLGQERTFAGWWLPVRAWVDGFHRHLNLGEPGRLYSELAASWLWVEVLGGLALWLTAPRSRGRVRRVFVPRGGPKGRRRTLSWHATAGVWAAVGLLGLSVTGMTWSVHAGASIDTIQSALAGPTPTVSTALPARAA
;
A
#
# COMPACT_ATOMS: atom_id res chain seq x y z
N MET A 1 -5.18 -71.52 -6.87
CA MET A 1 -5.90 -71.66 -5.59
C MET A 1 -6.92 -70.52 -5.50
N ALA A 2 -8.14 -70.76 -5.99
CA ALA A 2 -9.37 -70.94 -5.17
C ALA A 2 -9.95 -69.59 -4.69
N GLN A 3 -10.80 -68.93 -5.49
CA GLN A 3 -12.28 -69.02 -5.49
C GLN A 3 -12.96 -68.66 -4.15
N SER A 4 -13.71 -67.56 -4.13
CA SER A 4 -15.16 -67.65 -3.88
C SER A 4 -15.92 -66.36 -4.19
N ARG A 5 -17.03 -66.60 -4.90
CA ARG A 5 -18.02 -65.70 -5.49
C ARG A 5 -19.23 -65.73 -4.58
N THR A 6 -19.95 -64.63 -4.34
CA THR A 6 -21.39 -64.71 -4.02
C THR A 6 -22.10 -63.46 -4.52
N VAL A 7 -22.93 -63.69 -5.53
CA VAL A 7 -23.96 -62.82 -6.08
C VAL A 7 -25.26 -63.14 -5.34
N ARG A 8 -26.06 -62.14 -4.97
CA ARG A 8 -27.49 -62.30 -4.71
C ARG A 8 -28.26 -61.22 -5.45
N THR A 9 -28.90 -61.63 -6.53
CA THR A 9 -30.02 -60.98 -7.20
C THR A 9 -31.30 -61.43 -6.49
N VAL A 10 -32.21 -60.49 -6.22
CA VAL A 10 -33.62 -60.80 -5.91
C VAL A 10 -34.47 -59.97 -6.87
N THR A 11 -35.32 -60.69 -7.58
CA THR A 11 -36.37 -60.22 -8.51
C THR A 11 -37.71 -60.52 -7.84
N ASP A 12 -38.66 -59.58 -7.88
CA ASP A 12 -40.10 -59.87 -7.73
C ASP A 12 -40.93 -58.75 -8.40
N THR A 13 -41.43 -58.98 -9.62
CA THR A 13 -42.85 -59.11 -10.05
C THR A 13 -43.81 -58.04 -9.49
N GLY A 14 -44.45 -57.17 -10.28
CA GLY A 14 -45.58 -57.42 -11.20
C GLY A 14 -46.91 -57.23 -10.42
N THR A 15 -47.72 -56.18 -10.61
CA THR A 15 -48.89 -56.13 -11.53
C THR A 15 -49.61 -54.74 -11.42
N PRO A 16 -50.28 -54.20 -12.47
CA PRO A 16 -50.84 -52.84 -12.52
C PRO A 16 -52.39 -52.72 -12.40
N GLU A 17 -52.89 -51.47 -12.50
CA GLU A 17 -54.27 -50.97 -12.79
C GLU A 17 -55.31 -50.80 -11.65
N PRO A 18 -56.40 -49.98 -11.80
CA PRO A 18 -56.88 -49.20 -12.96
C PRO A 18 -57.27 -47.71 -12.71
N VAL A 19 -57.77 -47.08 -13.78
CA VAL A 19 -58.10 -45.66 -14.03
C VAL A 19 -59.62 -45.36 -13.96
N ARG A 20 -60.00 -44.22 -13.33
CA ARG A 20 -61.21 -43.34 -13.52
C ARG A 20 -62.63 -43.87 -13.15
N PRO A 21 -63.68 -43.03 -12.96
CA PRO A 21 -63.93 -41.70 -13.55
C PRO A 21 -64.45 -40.56 -12.64
N ALA A 22 -64.53 -39.37 -13.24
CA ALA A 22 -65.23 -38.18 -12.77
C ALA A 22 -66.75 -38.29 -13.00
N PRO A 23 -67.56 -37.40 -12.38
CA PRO A 23 -68.80 -36.94 -12.98
C PRO A 23 -68.78 -35.43 -13.26
N GLU A 24 -69.54 -35.11 -14.29
CA GLU A 24 -69.76 -33.82 -14.95
C GLU A 24 -70.77 -32.90 -14.23
N ASP A 25 -70.71 -31.64 -14.65
CA ASP A 25 -71.78 -30.65 -14.86
C ASP A 25 -72.62 -30.07 -13.70
N GLY A 26 -72.59 -28.74 -13.66
CA GLY A 26 -73.46 -27.87 -12.88
C GLY A 26 -73.32 -26.41 -13.31
N SER A 27 -74.20 -26.00 -14.20
CA SER A 27 -74.32 -24.73 -14.93
C SER A 27 -74.57 -23.46 -14.09
N ALA A 28 -74.06 -22.35 -14.63
CA ALA A 28 -74.66 -21.00 -14.71
C ALA A 28 -75.13 -20.27 -13.43
N ASP A 29 -74.43 -19.17 -13.11
CA ASP A 29 -75.11 -17.88 -12.97
C ASP A 29 -74.12 -16.72 -13.20
N ALA A 30 -74.52 -15.79 -14.07
CA ALA A 30 -73.80 -14.58 -14.40
C ALA A 30 -74.35 -13.41 -13.59
N ASP A 31 -73.50 -12.78 -12.77
CA ASP A 31 -73.78 -11.49 -12.13
C ASP A 31 -72.79 -10.43 -12.67
N PRO A 32 -73.25 -9.41 -13.44
CA PRO A 32 -72.38 -8.39 -13.98
C PRO A 32 -72.35 -7.18 -13.02
N GLY A 33 -71.44 -7.18 -12.05
CA GLY A 33 -71.46 -6.08 -11.08
C GLY A 33 -70.38 -6.06 -10.02
N ARG A 34 -69.09 -6.26 -10.33
CA ARG A 34 -68.03 -5.88 -9.39
C ARG A 34 -66.78 -5.38 -10.10
N GLY A 35 -66.51 -4.10 -9.85
CA GLY A 35 -65.49 -3.30 -10.51
C GLY A 35 -64.11 -3.95 -10.59
N ALA A 36 -63.47 -3.75 -11.74
CA ALA A 36 -62.06 -3.94 -11.95
C ALA A 36 -61.26 -3.11 -10.93
N ARG A 37 -60.90 -3.71 -9.80
CA ARG A 37 -59.76 -3.23 -9.02
C ARG A 37 -58.52 -3.66 -9.78
N ALA A 38 -57.94 -2.71 -10.50
CA ALA A 38 -56.58 -2.84 -11.01
C ALA A 38 -55.67 -3.30 -9.86
N CYS A 39 -55.11 -4.50 -10.01
CA CYS A 39 -54.11 -5.02 -9.10
C CYS A 39 -52.82 -4.21 -9.36
N ALA A 40 -52.67 -3.09 -8.65
CA ALA A 40 -51.40 -2.38 -8.61
C ALA A 40 -50.35 -3.31 -8.00
N PRO A 41 -49.16 -3.47 -8.61
CA PRO A 41 -48.11 -4.26 -7.99
C PRO A 41 -47.77 -3.63 -6.64
N PRO A 42 -47.60 -4.42 -5.55
CA PRO A 42 -47.16 -3.86 -4.30
C PRO A 42 -45.83 -3.16 -4.56
N GLY A 43 -45.79 -1.84 -4.31
CA GLY A 43 -44.57 -1.06 -4.34
C GLY A 43 -43.59 -1.66 -3.36
N GLY A 44 -42.67 -2.47 -3.88
CA GLY A 44 -41.66 -3.18 -3.10
C GLY A 44 -40.71 -2.17 -2.48
N THR A 45 -41.02 -1.73 -1.27
CA THR A 45 -40.04 -1.07 -0.41
C THR A 45 -39.00 -2.14 -0.07
N ARG A 46 -37.80 -2.03 -0.67
CA ARG A 46 -36.66 -2.88 -0.30
C ARG A 46 -36.49 -2.77 1.22
N PRO A 47 -36.48 -3.89 1.97
CA PRO A 47 -36.28 -3.81 3.41
C PRO A 47 -34.93 -3.12 3.69
N PRO A 48 -34.85 -2.26 4.72
CA PRO A 48 -33.60 -1.58 5.05
C PRO A 48 -32.50 -2.60 5.31
N VAL A 49 -31.29 -2.32 4.80
CA VAL A 49 -30.14 -3.21 4.95
C VAL A 49 -29.87 -3.41 6.44
N SER A 50 -30.12 -4.62 6.95
CA SER A 50 -29.88 -4.93 8.36
C SER A 50 -28.40 -5.23 8.59
N TRP A 51 -27.88 -4.85 9.77
CA TRP A 51 -26.51 -5.18 10.18
C TRP A 51 -26.23 -6.70 10.10
N ALA A 52 -27.24 -7.52 10.35
CA ALA A 52 -27.16 -8.99 10.22
C ALA A 52 -26.86 -9.44 8.79
N GLY A 53 -27.40 -8.75 7.78
CA GLY A 53 -27.11 -8.99 6.36
C GLY A 53 -25.79 -8.38 5.88
N LEU A 54 -25.38 -7.23 6.44
CA LEU A 54 -24.14 -6.54 6.07
C LEU A 54 -22.88 -7.21 6.66
N ARG A 55 -22.98 -7.78 7.85
CA ARG A 55 -21.84 -8.37 8.57
C ARG A 55 -21.13 -9.50 7.79
N PRO A 56 -21.81 -10.47 7.15
CA PRO A 56 -21.16 -11.47 6.30
C PRO A 56 -20.42 -10.87 5.10
N LEU A 57 -20.98 -9.81 4.50
CA LEU A 57 -20.34 -9.10 3.39
C LEU A 57 -19.06 -8.40 3.87
N LEU A 58 -19.14 -7.63 4.96
CA LEU A 58 -17.98 -6.97 5.56
C LEU A 58 -16.89 -7.96 5.95
N LEU A 59 -17.25 -9.13 6.48
CA LEU A 59 -16.29 -10.17 6.84
C LEU A 59 -15.57 -10.74 5.60
N ARG A 60 -16.29 -10.94 4.50
CA ARG A 60 -15.68 -11.35 3.22
C ARG A 60 -14.79 -10.25 2.68
N LEU A 61 -15.26 -9.00 2.68
CA LEU A 61 -14.51 -7.84 2.21
C LEU A 61 -13.17 -7.74 2.96
N HIS A 62 -13.23 -7.63 4.29
CA HIS A 62 -12.05 -7.55 5.15
C HIS A 62 -11.09 -8.73 4.97
N PHE A 63 -11.63 -9.94 4.79
CA PHE A 63 -10.78 -11.11 4.57
C PHE A 63 -10.07 -11.05 3.21
N TYR A 64 -10.79 -10.82 2.12
CA TYR A 64 -10.21 -10.84 0.77
C TYR A 64 -9.31 -9.64 0.52
N ALA A 65 -9.73 -8.43 0.89
CA ALA A 65 -8.87 -7.27 0.77
C ALA A 65 -7.68 -7.36 1.74
N GLY A 66 -7.84 -7.92 2.95
CA GLY A 66 -6.72 -8.26 3.83
C GLY A 66 -5.73 -9.27 3.23
N VAL A 67 -6.19 -10.27 2.47
CA VAL A 67 -5.31 -11.22 1.75
C VAL A 67 -4.57 -10.55 0.61
N VAL A 68 -5.20 -9.61 -0.10
CA VAL A 68 -4.58 -8.85 -1.19
C VAL A 68 -3.59 -7.82 -0.67
N ILE A 69 -3.93 -7.07 0.38
CA ILE A 69 -3.17 -5.91 0.86
C ILE A 69 -2.13 -6.31 1.92
N GLY A 70 -2.43 -7.33 2.73
CA GLY A 70 -1.59 -7.78 3.84
C GLY A 70 -0.13 -8.10 3.46
N PRO A 71 0.15 -8.83 2.36
CA PRO A 71 1.51 -9.09 1.90
C PRO A 71 2.29 -7.81 1.58
N PHE A 72 1.65 -6.84 0.92
CA PHE A 72 2.26 -5.54 0.66
C PHE A 72 2.58 -4.79 1.95
N LEU A 73 1.63 -4.72 2.90
CA LEU A 73 1.85 -4.06 4.18
C LEU A 73 2.97 -4.71 4.99
N LEU A 74 3.11 -6.03 4.94
CA LEU A 74 4.21 -6.73 5.60
C LEU A 74 5.56 -6.31 5.01
N VAL A 75 5.66 -6.30 3.68
CA VAL A 75 6.87 -5.88 2.97
C VAL A 75 7.18 -4.42 3.26
N ALA A 76 6.19 -3.53 3.12
CA ALA A 76 6.33 -2.10 3.37
C ALA A 76 6.75 -1.83 4.82
N ALA A 77 6.19 -2.53 5.81
CA ALA A 77 6.61 -2.40 7.21
C ALA A 77 8.06 -2.84 7.42
N ALA A 78 8.47 -3.98 6.83
CA ALA A 78 9.83 -4.48 6.93
C ALA A 78 10.85 -3.54 6.28
N THR A 79 10.53 -3.00 5.08
CA THR A 79 11.43 -2.09 4.38
C THR A 79 11.39 -0.68 4.91
N GLY A 80 10.28 -0.23 5.49
CA GLY A 80 10.21 1.04 6.23
C GLY A 80 11.12 1.00 7.46
N LEU A 81 11.14 -0.12 8.19
CA LEU A 81 12.10 -0.32 9.27
C LEU A 81 13.54 -0.34 8.74
N MET A 82 13.80 -1.08 7.66
CA MET A 82 15.12 -1.14 7.03
C MET A 82 15.59 0.24 6.52
N TYR A 83 14.67 1.08 6.03
CA TYR A 83 14.95 2.43 5.57
C TYR A 83 15.61 3.28 6.67
N THR A 84 15.19 3.12 7.93
CA THR A 84 15.79 3.84 9.07
C THR A 84 17.25 3.46 9.34
N ALA A 85 17.68 2.28 8.89
CA ALA A 85 19.05 1.79 9.01
C ALA A 85 19.92 2.09 7.78
N THR A 86 19.32 2.62 6.69
CA THR A 86 20.06 2.92 5.45
C THR A 86 21.23 3.88 5.66
N PRO A 87 21.17 4.97 6.48
CA PRO A 87 22.34 5.82 6.66
C PRO A 87 23.55 5.07 7.22
N GLN A 88 23.33 4.17 8.17
CA GLN A 88 24.37 3.38 8.81
C GLN A 88 24.95 2.34 7.86
N ILE A 89 24.08 1.69 7.07
CA ILE A 89 24.50 0.74 6.03
C ILE A 89 25.34 1.47 4.98
N GLU A 90 24.88 2.63 4.51
CA GLU A 90 25.57 3.43 3.51
C GLU A 90 26.92 3.95 3.98
N ALA A 91 27.04 4.37 5.24
CA ALA A 91 28.31 4.79 5.82
C ALA A 91 29.36 3.68 5.79
N VAL A 92 28.95 2.40 5.85
CA VAL A 92 29.86 1.26 5.75
C VAL A 92 30.11 0.87 4.29
N VAL A 93 29.05 0.77 3.49
CA VAL A 93 29.12 0.32 2.08
C VAL A 93 29.89 1.32 1.23
N TYR A 94 29.65 2.62 1.43
CA TYR A 94 30.23 3.73 0.66
C TYR A 94 31.27 4.50 1.48
N ARG A 95 31.94 3.83 2.42
CA ARG A 95 32.95 4.48 3.26
C ARG A 95 34.03 5.16 2.41
N HIS A 96 34.46 4.52 1.33
CA HIS A 96 35.53 5.02 0.48
C HIS A 96 35.15 6.34 -0.21
N GLU A 97 33.89 6.46 -0.64
CA GLU A 97 33.35 7.63 -1.31
C GLU A 97 32.98 8.73 -0.32
N LEU A 98 32.53 8.38 0.89
CA LEU A 98 32.01 9.33 1.87
C LEU A 98 33.07 9.88 2.81
N GLU A 99 34.07 9.07 3.19
CA GLU A 99 35.06 9.42 4.20
C GLU A 99 36.43 9.72 3.59
N VAL A 100 37.07 10.78 4.10
CA VAL A 100 38.44 11.17 3.75
C VAL A 100 39.28 11.33 5.00
N THR A 101 40.59 11.12 4.87
CA THR A 101 41.54 11.48 5.93
C THR A 101 41.92 12.96 5.77
N PRO A 102 41.63 13.83 6.75
CA PRO A 102 41.93 15.24 6.63
C PRO A 102 43.44 15.50 6.49
N HIS A 103 43.83 16.30 5.49
CA HIS A 103 45.24 16.61 5.27
C HIS A 103 45.44 18.05 4.78
N GLY A 104 45.99 18.91 5.63
CA GLY A 104 46.29 20.30 5.27
C GLY A 104 45.04 21.16 5.05
N VAL A 105 45.13 22.09 4.10
CA VAL A 105 44.05 23.01 3.72
C VAL A 105 43.29 22.43 2.54
N PRO A 106 41.95 22.45 2.53
CA PRO A 106 41.17 22.01 1.37
C PRO A 106 41.57 22.76 0.09
N ALA A 107 41.68 22.04 -1.01
CA ALA A 107 41.85 22.60 -2.34
C ALA A 107 40.66 23.51 -2.70
N PRO A 108 40.86 24.53 -3.57
CA PRO A 108 39.77 25.36 -4.07
C PRO A 108 38.61 24.51 -4.61
N LEU A 109 37.37 24.93 -4.33
CA LEU A 109 36.19 24.20 -4.80
C LEU A 109 36.13 24.10 -6.33
N SER A 110 36.69 25.09 -7.04
CA SER A 110 36.86 25.06 -8.50
C SER A 110 37.64 23.84 -8.98
N ASP A 111 38.69 23.46 -8.27
CA ASP A 111 39.61 22.38 -8.64
C ASP A 111 38.93 21.03 -8.39
N GLN A 112 38.19 20.93 -7.29
CA GLN A 112 37.35 19.77 -6.97
C GLN A 112 36.26 19.57 -8.04
N VAL A 113 35.59 20.65 -8.46
CA VAL A 113 34.57 20.61 -9.52
C VAL A 113 35.19 20.28 -10.88
N ALA A 114 36.39 20.80 -11.18
CA ALA A 114 37.11 20.48 -12.41
C ALA A 114 37.44 18.98 -12.48
N ALA A 115 38.00 18.41 -11.40
CA ALA A 115 38.28 16.98 -11.29
C ALA A 115 37.01 16.14 -11.49
N ALA A 116 35.90 16.53 -10.86
CA ALA A 116 34.61 15.86 -11.03
C ALA A 116 34.08 15.93 -12.47
N ARG A 117 34.23 17.07 -13.16
CA ARG A 117 33.85 17.22 -14.58
C ARG A 117 34.66 16.32 -15.49
N THR A 118 35.95 16.14 -15.20
CA THR A 118 36.79 15.18 -15.94
C THR A 118 36.34 13.74 -15.71
N ALA A 119 35.89 13.40 -14.51
CA ALA A 119 35.37 12.07 -14.19
C ALA A 119 33.99 11.78 -14.80
N VAL A 120 33.18 12.82 -15.03
CA VAL A 120 31.84 12.73 -15.62
C VAL A 120 31.72 13.63 -16.87
N PRO A 121 32.40 13.27 -17.98
CA PRO A 121 32.55 14.16 -19.14
C PRO A 121 31.24 14.47 -19.87
N ASP A 122 30.29 13.52 -19.89
CA ASP A 122 28.98 13.69 -20.53
C ASP A 122 27.92 14.28 -19.58
N GLY A 123 28.32 14.74 -18.40
CA GLY A 123 27.43 15.22 -17.35
C GLY A 123 27.26 16.74 -17.36
N THR A 124 26.01 17.19 -17.30
CA THR A 124 25.69 18.59 -17.00
C THR A 124 25.72 18.79 -15.50
N LEU A 125 26.58 19.68 -15.01
CA LEU A 125 26.66 20.01 -13.59
C LEU A 125 25.30 20.54 -13.08
N SER A 126 24.73 19.86 -12.09
CA SER A 126 23.43 20.20 -11.49
C SER A 126 23.61 20.87 -10.13
N SER A 127 24.45 20.31 -9.26
CA SER A 127 24.72 20.91 -7.94
C SER A 127 26.09 20.51 -7.38
N VAL A 128 26.58 21.30 -6.43
CA VAL A 128 27.82 21.04 -5.68
C VAL A 128 27.53 21.17 -4.20
N THR A 129 27.92 20.14 -3.44
CA THR A 129 27.84 20.14 -1.98
C THR A 129 29.25 20.00 -1.42
N PRO A 130 29.83 21.09 -0.88
CA PRO A 130 31.09 21.01 -0.18
C PRO A 130 31.03 20.00 0.98
N ALA A 131 32.16 19.40 1.31
CA ALA A 131 32.31 18.53 2.48
C ALA A 131 31.71 19.19 3.75
N PRO A 132 30.66 18.59 4.37
CA PRO A 132 30.03 19.15 5.58
C PRO A 132 30.98 19.22 6.78
N GLY A 133 31.87 18.22 6.90
CA GLY A 133 32.89 18.10 7.92
C GLY A 133 34.27 17.80 7.33
N ARG A 134 35.29 17.84 8.19
CA ARG A 134 36.70 17.62 7.79
C ARG A 134 36.96 16.22 7.26
N THR A 135 36.15 15.25 7.67
CA THR A 135 36.30 13.84 7.28
C THR A 135 35.37 13.46 6.13
N ASP A 136 34.60 14.40 5.58
CA ASP A 136 33.64 14.12 4.52
C ASP A 136 34.22 14.48 3.15
N SER A 137 33.74 13.82 2.11
CA SER A 137 34.02 14.20 0.73
C SER A 137 33.07 15.30 0.22
N THR A 138 33.53 16.04 -0.79
CA THR A 138 32.68 16.94 -1.57
C THR A 138 31.87 16.14 -2.58
N ARG A 139 30.58 16.45 -2.72
CA ARG A 139 29.68 15.82 -3.70
C ARG A 139 29.44 16.76 -4.87
N VAL A 140 29.66 16.26 -6.08
CA VAL A 140 29.41 17.00 -7.32
C VAL A 140 28.40 16.22 -8.14
N VAL A 141 27.20 16.77 -8.31
CA VAL A 141 26.06 16.10 -8.91
C VAL A 141 25.92 16.51 -10.38
N PHE A 142 25.77 15.51 -11.24
CA PHE A 142 25.61 15.68 -12.68
C PHE A 142 24.32 15.04 -13.16
N GLU A 143 23.62 15.75 -14.03
CA GLU A 143 22.57 15.18 -14.88
C GLU A 143 23.23 14.56 -16.12
N ARG A 144 22.83 13.34 -16.47
CA ARG A 144 23.32 12.63 -17.65
C ARG A 144 22.18 12.11 -18.51
N PRO A 145 22.29 12.20 -19.84
CA PRO A 145 21.35 11.53 -20.74
C PRO A 145 21.31 10.02 -20.47
N GLY A 146 20.13 9.43 -20.51
CA GLY A 146 19.93 7.97 -20.38
C GLY A 146 19.88 7.44 -18.94
N LEU A 147 19.98 8.29 -17.91
CA LEU A 147 19.65 7.89 -16.55
C LEU A 147 18.13 7.76 -16.37
N PRO A 148 17.65 6.87 -15.47
CA PRO A 148 16.25 6.82 -15.09
C PRO A 148 15.77 8.16 -14.52
N GLU A 149 14.45 8.38 -14.55
CA GLU A 149 13.85 9.59 -14.00
C GLU A 149 14.30 9.82 -12.54
N ASN A 150 14.56 11.09 -12.21
CA ASN A 150 15.04 11.52 -10.90
C ASN A 150 16.35 10.84 -10.42
N THR A 151 17.14 10.31 -11.36
CA THR A 151 18.46 9.73 -11.09
C THR A 151 19.55 10.62 -11.67
N THR A 152 20.60 10.87 -10.88
CA THR A 152 21.77 11.66 -11.25
C THR A 152 23.05 10.85 -11.05
N GLN A 153 24.13 11.30 -11.67
CA GLN A 153 25.47 10.78 -11.44
C GLN A 153 26.19 11.71 -10.45
N THR A 154 26.57 11.22 -9.28
CA THR A 154 27.30 12.01 -8.28
C THR A 154 28.75 11.54 -8.22
N ALA A 155 29.69 12.46 -8.41
CA ALA A 155 31.10 12.24 -8.16
C ALA A 155 31.45 12.67 -6.73
N PHE A 156 32.23 11.85 -6.04
CA PHE A 156 32.73 12.10 -4.69
C PHE A 156 34.19 12.52 -4.79
N VAL A 157 34.53 13.67 -4.24
CA VAL A 157 35.84 14.29 -4.40
C VAL A 157 36.47 14.53 -3.05
N ASN A 158 37.71 14.11 -2.89
CA ASN A 158 38.51 14.43 -1.72
C ASN A 158 38.81 15.94 -1.70
N PRO A 159 38.33 16.69 -0.68
CA PRO A 159 38.49 18.13 -0.65
C PRO A 159 39.95 18.57 -0.46
N TYR A 160 40.85 17.70 0.00
CA TYR A 160 42.25 18.01 0.26
C TYR A 160 43.17 17.73 -0.94
N THR A 161 42.85 16.72 -1.74
CA THR A 161 43.69 16.30 -2.87
C THR A 161 43.06 16.57 -4.24
N ALA A 162 41.77 16.97 -4.27
CA ALA A 162 40.94 17.03 -5.48
C ALA A 162 40.84 15.69 -6.24
N GLU A 163 41.18 14.57 -5.59
CA GLU A 163 41.04 13.23 -6.15
C GLU A 163 39.58 12.78 -6.15
N VAL A 164 39.13 12.16 -7.24
CA VAL A 164 37.80 11.56 -7.33
C VAL A 164 37.84 10.18 -6.70
N LEU A 165 37.14 10.03 -5.57
CA LEU A 165 37.06 8.80 -4.78
C LEU A 165 36.14 7.76 -5.43
N GLY A 166 35.11 8.22 -6.13
CA GLY A 166 34.15 7.34 -6.77
C GLY A 166 33.00 8.08 -7.43
N GLN A 167 32.16 7.31 -8.11
CA GLN A 167 30.99 7.83 -8.81
C GLN A 167 29.78 6.93 -8.55
N GLU A 168 28.72 7.49 -7.97
CA GLU A 168 27.49 6.74 -7.69
C GLU A 168 26.29 7.29 -8.44
N ARG A 169 25.39 6.38 -8.82
CA ARG A 169 24.06 6.76 -9.32
C ARG A 169 23.18 7.09 -8.12
N THR A 170 22.93 8.37 -7.92
CA THR A 170 22.14 8.86 -6.79
C THR A 170 20.72 9.18 -7.21
N PHE A 171 19.76 8.93 -6.32
CA PHE A 171 18.38 9.34 -6.53
C PHE A 171 18.14 10.72 -5.91
N ALA A 172 17.42 11.59 -6.63
CA ALA A 172 17.17 12.99 -6.26
C ALA A 172 18.43 13.80 -5.90
N GLY A 173 19.62 13.41 -6.39
CA GLY A 173 20.89 14.08 -6.10
C GLY A 173 21.53 13.75 -4.75
N TRP A 174 20.87 13.02 -3.86
CA TRP A 174 21.34 12.86 -2.47
C TRP A 174 21.30 11.42 -1.96
N TRP A 175 20.31 10.63 -2.35
CA TRP A 175 20.20 9.25 -1.88
C TRP A 175 21.20 8.37 -2.60
N LEU A 176 22.03 7.66 -1.84
CA LEU A 176 22.95 6.65 -2.37
C LEU A 176 22.15 5.41 -2.84
N PRO A 177 22.77 4.54 -3.66
CA PRO A 177 22.04 3.44 -4.29
C PRO A 177 21.34 2.49 -3.31
N VAL A 178 21.91 2.23 -2.13
CA VAL A 178 21.26 1.39 -1.11
C VAL A 178 19.93 2.00 -0.65
N ARG A 179 19.90 3.25 -0.17
CA ARG A 179 18.66 3.90 0.25
C ARG A 179 17.66 4.00 -0.90
N ALA A 180 18.12 4.35 -2.10
CA ALA A 180 17.25 4.44 -3.27
C ALA A 180 16.58 3.10 -3.59
N TRP A 181 17.32 1.99 -3.50
CA TRP A 181 16.77 0.65 -3.72
C TRP A 181 15.76 0.24 -2.64
N VAL A 182 16.06 0.53 -1.37
CA VAL A 182 15.16 0.25 -0.25
C VAL A 182 13.86 1.05 -0.38
N ASP A 183 13.98 2.34 -0.73
CA ASP A 183 12.84 3.21 -1.00
C ASP A 183 11.97 2.69 -2.15
N GLY A 184 12.58 2.31 -3.28
CA GLY A 184 11.84 1.74 -4.41
C GLY A 184 11.12 0.42 -4.06
N PHE A 185 11.75 -0.41 -3.22
CA PHE A 185 11.10 -1.63 -2.73
C PHE A 185 9.93 -1.32 -1.78
N HIS A 186 10.08 -0.30 -0.92
CA HIS A 186 9.04 0.15 -0.01
C HIS A 186 7.82 0.74 -0.74
N ARG A 187 8.05 1.58 -1.76
CA ARG A 187 6.99 2.31 -2.46
C ARG A 187 6.30 1.49 -3.55
N HIS A 188 7.02 0.60 -4.24
CA HIS A 188 6.49 -0.13 -5.40
C HIS A 188 7.17 -1.49 -5.64
N LEU A 189 7.77 -2.11 -4.61
CA LEU A 189 8.42 -3.42 -4.68
C LEU A 189 9.53 -3.53 -5.75
N ASN A 190 10.08 -2.40 -6.22
CA ASN A 190 10.97 -2.35 -7.39
C ASN A 190 10.37 -2.95 -8.68
N LEU A 191 9.03 -2.99 -8.79
CA LEU A 191 8.33 -3.49 -9.98
C LEU A 191 7.95 -2.41 -11.00
N GLY A 192 8.22 -1.13 -10.71
CA GLY A 192 7.80 -0.01 -11.56
C GLY A 192 6.28 0.21 -11.51
N GLU A 193 5.66 0.41 -12.68
CA GLU A 193 4.24 0.73 -12.82
C GLU A 193 3.29 -0.22 -12.07
N PRO A 194 3.38 -1.56 -12.23
CA PRO A 194 2.46 -2.47 -11.57
C PRO A 194 2.60 -2.44 -10.04
N GLY A 195 3.83 -2.26 -9.54
CA GLY A 195 4.09 -2.12 -8.13
C GLY A 195 3.50 -0.84 -7.54
N ARG A 196 3.51 0.26 -8.33
CA ARG A 196 2.88 1.52 -7.94
C ARG A 196 1.37 1.40 -7.87
N LEU A 197 0.72 0.79 -8.87
CA LEU A 197 -0.72 0.55 -8.84
C LEU A 197 -1.12 -0.34 -7.65
N TYR A 198 -0.30 -1.35 -7.33
CA TYR A 198 -0.55 -2.21 -6.18
C TYR A 198 -0.40 -1.47 -4.84
N SER A 199 0.62 -0.62 -4.70
CA SER A 199 0.81 0.18 -3.49
C SER A 199 -0.26 1.27 -3.33
N GLU A 200 -0.71 1.90 -4.41
CA GLU A 200 -1.82 2.85 -4.42
C GLU A 200 -3.15 2.17 -4.03
N LEU A 201 -3.41 0.97 -4.56
CA LEU A 201 -4.55 0.15 -4.15
C LEU A 201 -4.48 -0.16 -2.65
N ALA A 202 -3.31 -0.62 -2.16
CA ALA A 202 -3.10 -0.92 -0.76
C ALA A 202 -3.30 0.31 0.14
N ALA A 203 -2.74 1.47 -0.22
CA ALA A 203 -2.85 2.71 0.53
C ALA A 203 -4.29 3.24 0.58
N SER A 204 -5.00 3.22 -0.55
CA SER A 204 -6.38 3.69 -0.67
C SER A 204 -7.40 2.79 0.03
N TRP A 205 -7.12 1.49 0.16
CA TRP A 205 -7.98 0.53 0.86
C TRP A 205 -7.62 0.32 2.33
N LEU A 206 -6.45 0.78 2.78
CA LEU A 206 -6.00 0.55 4.15
C LEU A 206 -7.01 1.05 5.19
N TRP A 207 -7.57 2.25 5.01
CA TRP A 207 -8.59 2.77 5.95
C TRP A 207 -9.89 1.95 5.90
N VAL A 208 -10.31 1.47 4.72
CA VAL A 208 -11.49 0.59 4.56
C VAL A 208 -11.27 -0.71 5.33
N GLU A 209 -10.09 -1.30 5.21
CA GLU A 209 -9.70 -2.51 5.94
C GLU A 209 -9.67 -2.32 7.45
N VAL A 210 -9.07 -1.22 7.93
CA VAL A 210 -8.99 -0.91 9.36
C VAL A 210 -10.36 -0.62 9.95
N LEU A 211 -11.17 0.22 9.32
CA LEU A 211 -12.52 0.53 9.79
C LEU A 211 -13.46 -0.68 9.70
N GLY A 212 -13.36 -1.46 8.63
CA GLY A 212 -14.09 -2.72 8.48
C GLY A 212 -13.75 -3.72 9.58
N GLY A 213 -12.46 -3.92 9.86
CA GLY A 213 -11.98 -4.76 10.96
C GLY A 213 -12.46 -4.27 12.34
N LEU A 214 -12.39 -2.97 12.60
CA LEU A 214 -12.91 -2.36 13.82
C LEU A 214 -14.42 -2.55 13.97
N ALA A 215 -15.20 -2.32 12.91
CA ALA A 215 -16.65 -2.51 12.92
C ALA A 215 -17.00 -3.97 13.21
N LEU A 216 -16.34 -4.92 12.54
CA LEU A 216 -16.51 -6.36 12.80
C LEU A 216 -16.13 -6.73 14.24
N TRP A 217 -15.08 -6.10 14.78
CA TRP A 217 -14.61 -6.37 16.13
C TRP A 217 -15.57 -5.80 17.18
N LEU A 218 -16.01 -4.55 17.06
CA LEU A 218 -16.87 -3.88 18.03
C LEU A 218 -18.27 -4.46 18.06
N THR A 219 -18.80 -4.87 16.91
CA THR A 219 -20.16 -5.45 16.79
C THR A 219 -20.21 -6.97 16.95
N ALA A 220 -19.06 -7.63 17.16
CA ALA A 220 -19.04 -9.06 17.43
C ALA A 220 -19.88 -9.38 18.68
N PRO A 221 -20.80 -10.37 18.61
CA PRO A 221 -21.63 -10.73 19.75
C PRO A 221 -20.73 -11.21 20.90
N ARG A 222 -20.62 -10.39 21.95
CA ARG A 222 -19.92 -10.71 23.19
C ARG A 222 -20.93 -10.79 24.31
N SER A 223 -20.77 -11.79 25.18
CA SER A 223 -21.51 -11.78 26.46
C SER A 223 -21.23 -10.46 27.18
N ARG A 224 -22.31 -9.80 27.60
CA ARG A 224 -22.31 -8.52 28.32
C ARG A 224 -21.26 -8.59 29.44
N GLY A 225 -20.37 -7.60 29.49
CA GLY A 225 -19.43 -7.43 30.61
C GLY A 225 -17.98 -7.89 30.35
N ARG A 226 -17.24 -7.12 29.53
CA ARG A 226 -15.95 -6.52 29.90
C ARG A 226 -15.31 -5.83 28.70
N VAL A 227 -15.28 -4.50 28.72
CA VAL A 227 -14.51 -3.64 27.81
C VAL A 227 -13.04 -4.09 27.72
N ARG A 228 -12.49 -4.67 28.80
CA ARG A 228 -11.17 -5.30 28.83
C ARG A 228 -10.94 -6.34 27.72
N ARG A 229 -11.98 -7.01 27.23
CA ARG A 229 -11.88 -7.99 26.12
C ARG A 229 -11.79 -7.35 24.73
N VAL A 230 -11.82 -6.02 24.63
CA VAL A 230 -11.55 -5.26 23.39
C VAL A 230 -10.04 -5.08 23.20
N PHE A 231 -9.31 -4.86 24.29
CA PHE A 231 -7.89 -4.48 24.28
C PHE A 231 -6.92 -5.59 24.69
N VAL A 232 -7.43 -6.72 25.20
CA VAL A 232 -6.62 -7.85 25.67
C VAL A 232 -6.99 -9.12 24.90
N PRO A 233 -6.01 -9.87 24.35
CA PRO A 233 -6.30 -11.08 23.61
C PRO A 233 -6.82 -12.18 24.55
N ARG A 234 -7.69 -13.05 24.03
CA ARG A 234 -8.11 -14.25 24.76
C ARG A 234 -6.96 -15.25 24.85
N GLY A 235 -6.60 -15.63 26.07
CA GLY A 235 -5.79 -16.82 26.33
C GLY A 235 -6.58 -18.11 26.06
N GLY A 236 -5.87 -19.23 25.90
CA GLY A 236 -6.47 -20.55 25.66
C GLY A 236 -5.67 -21.44 24.69
N PRO A 237 -6.17 -22.65 24.40
CA PRO A 237 -5.50 -23.61 23.53
C PRO A 237 -5.25 -23.04 22.12
N LYS A 238 -4.20 -23.54 21.46
CA LYS A 238 -3.81 -23.13 20.09
C LYS A 238 -4.96 -23.43 19.12
N GLY A 239 -5.25 -22.51 18.20
CA GLY A 239 -6.27 -22.70 17.17
C GLY A 239 -6.85 -21.40 16.62
N ARG A 240 -7.78 -21.51 15.65
CA ARG A 240 -8.40 -20.38 14.92
C ARG A 240 -8.91 -19.27 15.83
N ARG A 241 -9.57 -19.62 16.94
CA ARG A 241 -10.13 -18.64 17.88
C ARG A 241 -9.05 -17.78 18.57
N ARG A 242 -7.88 -18.37 18.86
CA ARG A 242 -6.75 -17.65 19.45
C ARG A 242 -6.12 -16.70 18.43
N THR A 243 -5.86 -17.18 17.20
CA THR A 243 -5.30 -16.34 16.12
C THR A 243 -6.20 -15.15 15.82
N LEU A 244 -7.52 -15.36 15.67
CA LEU A 244 -8.48 -14.28 15.46
C LEU A 244 -8.53 -13.31 16.64
N SER A 245 -8.38 -13.78 17.88
CA SER A 245 -8.33 -12.89 19.03
C SER A 245 -7.06 -12.04 19.07
N TRP A 246 -5.91 -12.61 18.71
CA TRP A 246 -4.65 -11.87 18.62
C TRP A 246 -4.68 -10.85 17.48
N HIS A 247 -5.12 -11.27 16.29
CA HIS A 247 -5.30 -10.39 15.15
C HIS A 247 -6.23 -9.22 15.49
N ALA A 248 -7.37 -9.47 16.14
CA ALA A 248 -8.29 -8.41 16.50
C ALA A 248 -7.72 -7.46 17.56
N THR A 249 -7.05 -7.97 18.59
CA THR A 249 -6.42 -7.11 19.59
C THR A 249 -5.26 -6.30 19.01
N ALA A 250 -4.37 -6.94 18.24
CA ALA A 250 -3.29 -6.25 17.54
C ALA A 250 -3.84 -5.19 16.57
N GLY A 251 -4.91 -5.51 15.83
CA GLY A 251 -5.60 -4.59 14.95
C GLY A 251 -6.16 -3.37 15.67
N VAL A 252 -6.76 -3.54 16.86
CA VAL A 252 -7.23 -2.40 17.68
C VAL A 252 -6.08 -1.48 18.09
N TRP A 253 -4.97 -2.05 18.56
CA TRP A 253 -3.79 -1.26 18.96
C TRP A 253 -3.13 -0.57 17.75
N ALA A 254 -3.06 -1.25 16.61
CA ALA A 254 -2.47 -0.73 15.39
C ALA A 254 -3.38 0.27 14.66
N ALA A 255 -4.70 0.27 14.92
CA ALA A 255 -5.67 1.03 14.14
C ALA A 255 -5.36 2.52 14.07
N VAL A 256 -4.98 3.14 15.20
CA VAL A 256 -4.65 4.58 15.22
C VAL A 256 -3.44 4.87 14.31
N GLY A 257 -2.39 4.07 14.41
CA GLY A 257 -1.20 4.21 13.57
C GLY A 257 -1.49 3.94 12.10
N LEU A 258 -2.25 2.88 11.79
CA LEU A 258 -2.61 2.52 10.41
C LEU A 258 -3.57 3.52 9.76
N LEU A 259 -4.49 4.12 10.52
CA LEU A 259 -5.34 5.20 10.01
C LEU A 259 -4.53 6.46 9.73
N GLY A 260 -3.61 6.82 10.63
CA GLY A 260 -2.65 7.91 10.39
C GLY A 260 -1.83 7.66 9.12
N LEU A 261 -1.26 6.45 8.99
CA LEU A 261 -0.52 6.03 7.80
C LEU A 261 -1.36 6.02 6.52
N SER A 262 -2.65 5.69 6.60
CA SER A 262 -3.54 5.74 5.43
C SER A 262 -3.76 7.17 4.97
N VAL A 263 -3.97 8.12 5.89
CA VAL A 263 -4.10 9.56 5.55
C VAL A 263 -2.83 10.07 4.89
N THR A 264 -1.66 9.81 5.50
CA THR A 264 -0.39 10.23 4.90
C THR A 264 -0.12 9.49 3.60
N GLY A 265 -0.39 8.20 3.50
CA GLY A 265 -0.17 7.43 2.26
C GLY A 265 -0.99 7.96 1.09
N MET A 266 -2.20 8.47 1.34
CA MET A 266 -3.03 9.08 0.30
C MET A 266 -2.45 10.39 -0.23
N THR A 267 -1.80 11.23 0.60
CA THR A 267 -1.17 12.49 0.14
C THR A 267 0.01 12.26 -0.80
N TRP A 268 0.68 11.12 -0.71
CA TRP A 268 1.82 10.77 -1.57
C TRP A 268 1.45 9.94 -2.81
N SER A 269 0.16 9.59 -2.98
CA SER A 269 -0.29 8.83 -4.14
C SER A 269 -0.54 9.75 -5.34
N VAL A 270 -0.29 9.30 -6.57
CA VAL A 270 -0.51 10.15 -7.75
C VAL A 270 -2.00 10.50 -7.89
N HIS A 271 -2.89 9.53 -7.73
CA HIS A 271 -4.32 9.72 -7.97
C HIS A 271 -5.08 10.33 -6.78
N ALA A 272 -4.81 9.88 -5.54
CA ALA A 272 -5.45 10.48 -4.37
C ALA A 272 -4.73 11.78 -3.94
N GLY A 273 -3.43 11.91 -4.19
CA GLY A 273 -2.65 13.13 -3.96
C GLY A 273 -3.06 14.25 -4.93
N ALA A 274 -3.27 13.96 -6.23
CA ALA A 274 -3.79 14.96 -7.17
C ALA A 274 -5.17 15.54 -6.75
N SER A 275 -6.02 14.71 -6.12
CA SER A 275 -7.30 15.18 -5.56
C SER A 275 -7.09 16.11 -4.36
N ILE A 276 -6.09 15.84 -3.52
CA ILE A 276 -5.73 16.67 -2.36
C ILE A 276 -5.02 17.96 -2.80
N ASP A 277 -4.15 17.91 -3.80
CA ASP A 277 -3.47 19.08 -4.39
C ASP A 277 -4.48 20.03 -5.03
N THR A 278 -5.53 19.50 -5.65
CA THR A 278 -6.66 20.30 -6.18
C THR A 278 -7.41 21.02 -5.05
N ILE A 279 -7.59 20.35 -3.90
CA ILE A 279 -8.22 20.95 -2.71
C ILE A 279 -7.29 21.99 -2.06
N GLN A 280 -5.97 21.73 -1.97
CA GLN A 280 -5.00 22.67 -1.40
C GLN A 280 -4.82 23.91 -2.27
N SER A 281 -4.69 23.75 -3.59
CA SER A 281 -4.58 24.88 -4.52
C SER A 281 -5.83 25.76 -4.50
N ALA A 282 -7.01 25.20 -4.24
CA ALA A 282 -8.24 25.94 -4.03
C ALA A 282 -8.30 26.70 -2.69
N LEU A 283 -7.52 26.30 -1.68
CA LEU A 283 -7.58 26.86 -0.32
C LEU A 283 -6.39 27.75 0.06
N ALA A 284 -5.19 27.53 -0.50
CA ALA A 284 -3.94 28.11 0.00
C ALA A 284 -3.16 28.99 -0.98
N GLY A 285 -3.49 29.00 -2.28
CA GLY A 285 -2.74 29.75 -3.30
C GLY A 285 -1.31 29.22 -3.53
N PRO A 286 -0.66 29.57 -4.66
CA PRO A 286 0.67 29.04 -4.99
C PRO A 286 1.75 29.55 -4.02
N THR A 287 2.71 28.68 -3.71
CA THR A 287 3.88 28.97 -2.87
C THR A 287 4.71 30.12 -3.48
N PRO A 288 5.07 31.17 -2.71
CA PRO A 288 5.89 32.27 -3.23
C PRO A 288 7.29 31.78 -3.61
N THR A 289 7.76 32.18 -4.80
CA THR A 289 9.14 31.91 -5.26
C THR A 289 10.05 33.09 -4.95
N VAL A 290 11.33 32.80 -4.69
CA VAL A 290 12.37 33.81 -4.42
C VAL A 290 13.17 34.07 -5.70
N SER A 291 13.46 35.34 -5.99
CA SER A 291 14.22 35.74 -7.19
C SER A 291 15.69 35.29 -7.10
N THR A 292 16.21 34.69 -8.17
CA THR A 292 17.63 34.33 -8.33
C THR A 292 18.43 35.40 -9.08
N ALA A 293 17.81 36.54 -9.41
CA ALA A 293 18.49 37.62 -10.11
C ALA A 293 19.53 38.28 -9.19
N LEU A 294 20.79 38.29 -9.62
CA LEU A 294 21.84 39.08 -8.97
C LEU A 294 21.57 40.58 -9.23
N PRO A 295 21.70 41.46 -8.23
CA PRO A 295 21.61 42.90 -8.45
C PRO A 295 22.72 43.32 -9.42
N ALA A 296 22.35 44.08 -10.45
CA ALA A 296 23.31 44.62 -11.40
C ALA A 296 24.35 45.46 -10.64
N ARG A 297 25.62 45.14 -10.86
CA ARG A 297 26.74 45.84 -10.24
C ARG A 297 26.69 47.30 -10.70
N ALA A 298 26.47 48.23 -9.77
CA ALA A 298 26.59 49.66 -10.06
C ALA A 298 28.03 49.92 -10.52
N ALA A 299 28.17 50.43 -11.75
CA ALA A 299 29.43 50.86 -12.34
C ALA A 299 29.86 52.21 -11.76
#